data_AF-A0A2Z7BVZ0-F1
#
_entry.id   AF-A0A2Z7BVZ0-F1
#
_cell.length_a   1.000
_cell.length_b   1.000
_cell.length_c   1.000
_cell.angle_alpha   90.00
_cell.angle_beta   90.00
_cell.angle_gamma   90.00
#
_symmetry.space_group_name_H-M   'P 1'
#
loop_
_entity.id
_entity.type
_entity.pdbx_description
1 polymer ?
#
loop_
_entity_poly.entity_id
_entity_poly.type
_entity_poly.pdbx_seq_one_letter_code
_entity_poly.pdbx_strand_id
1 'polypeptide(L)'
;MELRNIALYCCFCAVAVLLCSSSVFAGDIVHQDDVAPKRPGCDNNFVLVKVPIWVDGEEITEFVGVGARFGLTLESKEKRANQIRVSLADPPDCCSVPKNKLTGEAILVHRGNCSFITKANVAEAAGASALLIINNQTGL
;
A
#
# COMPACT_ATOMS: atom_id res chain seq x y z
N MET A 1 18.55 50.32 -27.42
CA MET A 1 17.76 50.31 -26.15
C MET A 1 16.87 49.07 -26.08
N GLU A 2 16.26 48.65 -27.17
CA GLU A 2 15.39 47.47 -27.28
C GLU A 2 15.98 46.15 -26.73
N LEU A 3 17.18 45.73 -27.16
CA LEU A 3 17.79 44.46 -26.74
C LEU A 3 18.07 44.37 -25.23
N ARG A 4 18.44 45.49 -24.60
CA ARG A 4 18.75 45.54 -23.16
C ARG A 4 17.48 45.45 -22.31
N ASN A 5 16.37 46.04 -22.78
CA ASN A 5 15.08 45.97 -22.11
C ASN A 5 14.45 44.58 -22.23
N ILE A 6 14.60 43.91 -23.38
CA ILE A 6 14.16 42.52 -23.58
C ILE A 6 14.91 41.58 -22.64
N ALA A 7 16.25 41.70 -22.56
CA ALA A 7 17.05 40.89 -21.66
C ALA A 7 16.68 41.10 -20.17
N LEU A 8 16.37 42.34 -19.78
CA LEU A 8 15.91 42.66 -18.43
C LEU A 8 14.55 42.03 -18.14
N TYR A 9 13.60 42.10 -19.07
CA TYR A 9 12.28 41.47 -18.95
C TYR A 9 12.38 39.95 -18.85
N CYS A 10 13.22 39.31 -19.67
CA CYS A 10 13.46 37.87 -19.60
C CYS A 10 14.07 37.46 -18.24
N CYS A 11 15.02 38.23 -17.70
CA CYS A 11 15.57 37.98 -16.37
C CYS A 11 14.51 38.12 -15.27
N PHE A 12 13.68 39.17 -15.33
CA PHE A 12 12.59 39.37 -14.38
C PHE A 12 11.57 38.23 -14.43
N CYS A 13 11.18 37.78 -15.63
CA CYS A 13 10.29 36.64 -15.78
C CYS A 13 10.91 35.34 -15.26
N ALA A 14 12.20 35.08 -15.53
CA ALA A 14 12.87 33.88 -15.03
C ALA A 14 12.98 33.86 -13.49
N VAL A 15 13.30 35.01 -12.88
CA VAL A 15 13.34 35.15 -11.42
C VAL A 15 11.95 35.00 -10.80
N ALA A 16 10.91 35.56 -11.42
CA ALA A 16 9.53 35.40 -10.96
C ALA A 16 9.06 33.93 -11.04
N VAL A 17 9.40 33.20 -12.11
CA VAL A 17 9.07 31.76 -12.22
C VAL A 17 9.80 30.93 -11.17
N LEU A 18 11.07 31.23 -10.89
CA LEU A 18 11.83 30.57 -9.82
C LEU A 18 11.24 30.86 -8.43
N LEU A 19 10.84 32.10 -8.15
CA LEU A 19 10.21 32.50 -6.87
C LEU A 19 8.79 31.96 -6.69
N CYS A 20 8.08 31.66 -7.79
CA CYS A 20 6.73 31.09 -7.77
C CYS A 20 6.71 29.55 -7.81
N SER A 21 7.87 28.89 -7.81
CA SER A 21 7.93 27.43 -7.76
C SER A 21 7.69 26.93 -6.33
N SER A 22 6.41 26.80 -5.96
CA SER A 22 6.03 26.10 -4.74
C SER A 22 6.40 24.62 -4.88
N SER A 23 7.20 24.11 -3.94
CA SER A 23 7.49 22.69 -3.82
C SER A 23 6.20 21.95 -3.45
N VAL A 24 5.64 21.23 -4.43
CA VAL A 24 4.48 20.35 -4.22
C VAL A 24 5.00 18.99 -3.76
N PHE A 25 4.58 18.55 -2.58
CA PHE A 25 4.81 17.18 -2.12
C PHE A 25 3.59 16.33 -2.47
N ALA A 26 3.80 15.29 -3.29
CA ALA A 26 2.81 14.25 -3.48
C ALA A 26 2.90 13.25 -2.32
N GLY A 27 1.80 13.03 -1.59
CA GLY A 27 1.69 12.06 -0.50
C GLY A 27 0.47 11.16 -0.70
N ASP A 28 0.37 10.09 0.09
CA ASP A 28 -0.75 9.14 -0.01
C ASP A 28 -2.08 9.74 0.44
N ILE A 29 -3.18 9.24 -0.14
CA ILE A 29 -4.53 9.56 0.33
C ILE A 29 -4.78 8.82 1.64
N VAL A 30 -4.35 9.44 2.73
CA VAL A 30 -4.58 8.96 4.09
C VAL A 30 -5.95 9.39 4.57
N HIS A 31 -6.80 8.44 4.93
CA HIS A 31 -7.99 8.72 5.71
C HIS A 31 -7.64 8.58 7.20
N GLN A 32 -7.77 9.66 7.95
CA GLN A 32 -7.68 9.61 9.40
C GLN A 32 -9.01 9.12 9.94
N ASP A 33 -8.99 7.92 10.52
CA ASP A 33 -10.13 7.35 11.22
C ASP A 33 -9.93 7.55 12.74
N ASP A 34 -10.42 8.69 13.23
CA ASP A 34 -10.39 9.08 14.64
C ASP A 34 -11.40 8.32 15.50
N VAL A 35 -12.32 7.57 14.87
CA VAL A 35 -13.36 6.80 15.56
C VAL A 35 -12.88 5.39 15.90
N ALA A 36 -12.01 4.81 15.08
CA ALA A 36 -11.54 3.46 15.29
C ALA A 36 -10.64 3.33 16.55
N PRO A 37 -10.80 2.25 17.35
CA PRO A 37 -10.04 2.05 18.59
C PRO A 37 -8.53 2.07 18.37
N LYS A 38 -7.82 2.96 19.08
CA LYS A 38 -6.35 3.00 19.07
C LYS A 38 -5.81 1.91 20.00
N ARG A 39 -4.95 1.03 19.46
CA ARG A 39 -4.24 0.00 20.23
C ARG A 39 -2.74 0.18 19.94
N PRO A 40 -1.87 0.10 20.95
CA PRO A 40 -0.43 0.20 20.71
C PRO A 40 0.04 -0.79 19.64
N GLY A 41 0.69 -0.29 18.59
CA GLY A 41 1.11 -1.10 17.43
C GLY A 41 0.05 -1.32 16.36
N CYS A 42 -1.13 -0.70 16.50
CA CYS A 42 -2.23 -0.67 15.51
C CYS A 42 -2.57 0.77 15.10
N ASP A 43 -1.53 1.59 14.89
CA ASP A 43 -1.64 3.02 14.65
C ASP A 43 -1.27 3.43 13.22
N ASN A 44 -1.13 2.46 12.30
CA ASN A 44 -0.95 2.78 10.88
C ASN A 44 -2.19 3.47 10.34
N ASN A 45 -1.96 4.39 9.41
CA ASN A 45 -3.00 5.12 8.73
C ASN A 45 -3.86 4.19 7.86
N PHE A 46 -5.12 4.55 7.68
CA PHE A 46 -5.96 3.92 6.66
C PHE A 46 -5.55 4.45 5.29
N VAL A 47 -4.99 3.57 4.46
CA VAL A 47 -4.54 3.92 3.12
C VAL A 47 -5.28 3.06 2.11
N LEU A 48 -5.89 3.72 1.12
CA LEU A 48 -6.44 3.04 -0.05
C LEU A 48 -5.27 2.65 -0.95
N VAL A 49 -5.22 1.38 -1.35
CA VAL A 49 -4.12 0.84 -2.15
C VAL A 49 -4.63 0.22 -3.43
N LYS A 50 -3.81 0.31 -4.48
CA LYS A 50 -3.98 -0.46 -5.71
C LYS A 50 -2.98 -1.59 -5.70
N VAL A 51 -3.46 -2.80 -5.99
CA VAL A 51 -2.68 -4.03 -6.01
C VAL A 51 -2.71 -4.57 -7.43
N PRO A 52 -1.76 -4.18 -8.29
CA PRO A 52 -1.59 -4.77 -9.61
C PRO A 52 -1.22 -6.27 -9.50
N ILE A 53 -1.70 -7.06 -10.46
CA ILE A 53 -1.46 -8.50 -10.54
C ILE A 53 -0.82 -8.83 -11.89
N TRP A 54 0.21 -9.68 -11.82
CA TRP A 54 0.90 -10.21 -12.97
C TRP A 54 0.71 -11.72 -13.08
N VAL A 55 0.51 -12.20 -14.30
CA VAL A 55 0.53 -13.61 -14.66
C VAL A 55 1.51 -13.76 -15.82
N ASP A 56 2.46 -14.68 -15.69
CA ASP A 56 3.51 -14.92 -16.69
C ASP A 56 4.30 -13.65 -17.10
N GLY A 57 4.43 -12.69 -16.19
CA GLY A 57 5.14 -11.43 -16.40
C GLY A 57 4.33 -10.32 -17.05
N GLU A 58 3.10 -10.60 -17.48
CA GLU A 58 2.16 -9.62 -18.02
C GLU A 58 1.21 -9.11 -16.93
N GLU A 59 1.03 -7.80 -16.85
CA GLU A 59 0.03 -7.21 -15.95
C GLU A 59 -1.37 -7.47 -16.50
N ILE A 60 -2.20 -8.16 -15.73
CA ILE A 60 -3.52 -8.60 -16.19
C ILE A 60 -4.66 -7.76 -15.61
N THR A 61 -4.53 -7.30 -14.37
CA THR A 61 -5.58 -6.58 -13.65
C THR A 61 -5.04 -5.90 -12.39
N GLU A 62 -5.84 -5.01 -11.80
CA GLU A 62 -5.57 -4.39 -10.51
C GLU A 62 -6.76 -4.58 -9.57
N PHE A 63 -6.49 -4.81 -8.28
CA PHE A 63 -7.51 -4.79 -7.23
C PHE A 63 -7.34 -3.56 -6.35
N VAL A 64 -8.46 -2.99 -5.92
CA VAL A 64 -8.46 -1.94 -4.89
C VAL A 64 -8.55 -2.61 -3.53
N GLY A 65 -7.66 -2.22 -2.63
CA GLY A 65 -7.59 -2.74 -1.28
C GLY A 65 -7.47 -1.62 -0.25
N VAL A 66 -7.37 -2.07 1.00
CA VAL A 66 -7.22 -1.21 2.18
C VAL A 66 -6.06 -1.73 3.01
N GLY A 67 -5.15 -0.82 3.38
CA GLY A 67 -4.06 -1.12 4.29
C GLY A 67 -4.54 -1.44 5.71
N ALA A 68 -3.89 -2.40 6.37
CA ALA A 68 -4.15 -2.70 7.76
C ALA A 68 -3.57 -1.61 8.68
N ARG A 69 -4.24 -1.38 9.81
CA ARG A 69 -3.74 -0.45 10.85
C ARG A 69 -2.55 -1.00 11.64
N PHE A 70 -2.16 -2.26 11.42
CA PHE A 70 -1.10 -2.96 12.13
C PHE A 70 -0.04 -3.49 11.16
N GLY A 71 1.09 -3.92 11.69
CA GLY A 71 2.24 -4.37 10.90
C GLY A 71 3.05 -3.20 10.35
N LEU A 72 3.84 -3.45 9.32
CA LEU A 72 4.64 -2.40 8.68
C LEU A 72 3.74 -1.43 7.90
N THR A 73 4.12 -0.15 7.90
CA THR A 73 3.46 0.87 7.09
C THR A 73 3.71 0.62 5.61
N LEU A 74 2.67 0.75 4.79
CA LEU A 74 2.81 0.71 3.34
C LEU A 74 3.43 2.02 2.85
N GLU A 75 4.54 1.91 2.11
CA GLU A 75 5.22 3.06 1.53
C GLU A 75 4.61 3.41 0.16
N SER A 76 4.48 4.71 -0.13
CA SER A 76 3.95 5.28 -1.38
C SER A 76 4.79 5.01 -2.65
N LYS A 77 5.77 4.11 -2.58
CA LYS A 77 6.79 3.89 -3.62
C LYS A 77 6.42 2.74 -4.55
N GLU A 78 5.19 2.76 -5.07
CA GLU A 78 4.64 1.74 -5.99
C GLU A 78 5.63 1.41 -7.13
N LYS A 79 6.22 2.43 -7.77
CA LYS A 79 7.15 2.27 -8.90
C LYS A 79 8.46 1.52 -8.58
N ARG A 80 8.72 1.20 -7.31
CA ARG A 80 9.89 0.46 -6.85
C ARG A 80 9.51 -0.77 -6.02
N ALA A 81 8.24 -1.15 -6.00
CA ALA A 81 7.79 -2.32 -5.27
C ALA A 81 8.32 -3.61 -5.93
N ASN A 82 8.79 -4.54 -5.10
CA ASN A 82 9.16 -5.87 -5.57
C ASN A 82 7.90 -6.70 -5.82
N GLN A 83 7.88 -7.46 -6.91
CA GLN A 83 6.84 -8.45 -7.15
C GLN A 83 7.05 -9.63 -6.19
N ILE A 84 6.01 -9.98 -5.44
CA ILE A 84 6.02 -11.11 -4.50
C ILE A 84 5.05 -12.17 -5.02
N ARG A 85 5.47 -13.43 -4.98
CA ARG A 85 4.59 -14.56 -5.31
C ARG A 85 3.45 -14.65 -4.30
N VAL A 86 2.25 -14.91 -4.79
CA VAL A 86 1.07 -15.10 -3.95
C VAL A 86 0.78 -16.60 -3.81
N SER A 87 0.43 -17.04 -2.60
CA SER A 87 0.03 -18.43 -2.32
C SER A 87 -1.30 -18.44 -1.55
N LEU A 88 -2.27 -19.21 -2.03
CA LEU A 88 -3.54 -19.39 -1.31
C LEU A 88 -3.32 -20.29 -0.09
N ALA A 89 -3.79 -19.86 1.08
CA ALA A 89 -3.71 -20.65 2.30
C ALA A 89 -4.52 -21.96 2.20
N ASP A 90 -4.00 -23.04 2.79
CA ASP A 90 -4.73 -24.27 3.10
C ASP A 90 -4.58 -24.58 4.60
N PRO A 91 -5.60 -24.40 5.44
CA PRO A 91 -6.97 -24.03 5.08
C PRO A 91 -7.09 -22.55 4.65
N PRO A 92 -8.06 -22.20 3.77
CA PRO A 92 -8.19 -20.85 3.20
C PRO A 92 -8.43 -19.75 4.23
N ASP A 93 -8.93 -20.07 5.42
CA ASP A 93 -9.17 -19.07 6.47
C ASP A 93 -7.90 -18.70 7.26
N CYS A 94 -6.82 -19.46 7.16
CA CYS A 94 -5.57 -19.24 7.91
C CYS A 94 -5.79 -19.03 9.42
N CYS A 95 -6.84 -19.64 10.00
CA CYS A 95 -7.08 -19.58 11.45
C CYS A 95 -6.24 -20.61 12.22
N SER A 96 -5.57 -21.50 11.49
CA SER A 96 -4.58 -22.47 11.97
C SER A 96 -3.41 -22.51 11.00
N VAL A 97 -2.29 -23.11 11.43
CA VAL A 97 -1.05 -23.16 10.63
C VAL A 97 -1.35 -23.72 9.22
N PRO A 98 -1.08 -22.96 8.15
CA PRO A 98 -1.32 -23.43 6.80
C PRO A 98 -0.39 -24.60 6.46
N LYS A 99 -0.89 -25.55 5.66
CA LYS A 99 -0.15 -26.70 5.16
C LYS A 99 0.87 -26.32 4.09
N ASN A 100 0.66 -25.19 3.41
CA ASN A 100 1.59 -24.65 2.43
C ASN A 100 2.91 -24.30 3.14
N LYS A 101 4.03 -24.73 2.56
CA LYS A 101 5.35 -24.25 2.99
C LYS A 101 5.56 -22.87 2.40
N LEU A 102 5.59 -21.85 3.24
CA LEU A 102 5.87 -20.47 2.82
C LEU A 102 7.35 -20.17 3.06
N THR A 103 7.96 -19.56 2.07
CA THR A 103 9.37 -19.13 2.06
C THR A 103 9.46 -17.65 1.70
N GLY A 104 8.49 -16.87 2.18
CA GLY A 104 8.40 -15.44 1.93
C GLY A 104 7.36 -15.02 0.89
N GLU A 105 6.46 -15.91 0.47
CA GLU A 105 5.29 -15.54 -0.34
C GLU A 105 4.33 -14.61 0.44
N ALA A 106 3.54 -13.84 -0.31
CA ALA A 106 2.35 -13.20 0.22
C ALA A 106 1.23 -14.27 0.31
N ILE A 107 0.69 -14.50 1.49
CA ILE A 107 -0.38 -15.50 1.66
C ILE A 107 -1.75 -14.84 1.44
N LEU A 108 -2.58 -15.48 0.62
CA LEU A 108 -3.94 -15.07 0.34
C LEU A 108 -4.92 -15.88 1.20
N VAL A 109 -5.82 -15.21 1.91
CA VAL A 109 -6.74 -15.84 2.87
C VAL A 109 -8.16 -15.32 2.72
N HIS A 110 -9.14 -16.11 3.12
CA HIS A 110 -10.55 -15.72 3.17
C HIS A 110 -10.89 -15.03 4.50
N ARG A 111 -11.73 -14.00 4.44
CA ARG A 111 -12.37 -13.38 5.60
C ARG A 111 -13.28 -14.39 6.34
N GLY A 112 -13.35 -14.26 7.67
CA GLY A 112 -14.22 -15.06 8.53
C GLY A 112 -13.48 -16.00 9.49
N ASN A 113 -14.25 -16.75 10.29
CA ASN A 113 -13.83 -17.76 11.29
C ASN A 113 -12.98 -17.27 12.47
N CYS A 114 -12.05 -16.35 12.26
CA CYS A 114 -11.21 -15.74 13.30
C CYS A 114 -10.86 -14.28 12.95
N SER A 115 -10.27 -13.56 13.92
CA SER A 115 -9.90 -12.15 13.74
C SER A 115 -8.77 -11.95 12.72
N PHE A 116 -8.69 -10.76 12.11
CA PHE A 116 -7.59 -10.43 11.19
C PHE A 116 -6.21 -10.49 11.84
N ILE A 117 -6.10 -10.11 13.12
CA ILE A 117 -4.87 -10.23 13.90
C ILE A 117 -4.47 -11.70 14.06
N THR A 118 -5.44 -12.57 14.35
CA THR A 118 -5.18 -14.02 14.45
C THR A 118 -4.60 -14.56 13.14
N LYS A 119 -5.21 -14.20 12.00
CA LYS A 119 -4.72 -14.60 10.67
C LYS A 119 -3.30 -14.08 10.42
N ALA A 120 -3.02 -12.82 10.76
CA ALA A 120 -1.70 -12.20 10.60
C ALA A 120 -0.62 -12.94 11.40
N ASN A 121 -0.88 -13.23 12.68
CA ASN A 121 0.07 -13.95 13.53
C ASN A 121 0.35 -15.37 13.02
N VAL A 122 -0.68 -16.08 12.56
CA VAL A 122 -0.52 -17.43 11.99
C VAL A 122 0.26 -17.39 10.68
N ALA A 123 -0.05 -16.43 9.81
CA ALA A 123 0.64 -16.25 8.53
C ALA A 123 2.12 -15.90 8.71
N GLU A 124 2.42 -14.94 9.60
CA GLU A 124 3.79 -14.53 9.94
C GLU A 124 4.58 -15.72 10.51
N ALA A 125 4.01 -16.43 11.49
CA ALA A 125 4.65 -17.61 12.08
C ALA A 125 4.87 -18.75 11.06
N ALA A 126 4.06 -18.82 10.00
CA ALA A 126 4.21 -19.77 8.91
C ALA A 126 5.25 -19.34 7.85
N GLY A 127 5.85 -18.16 7.97
CA GLY A 127 6.87 -17.65 7.06
C GLY A 127 6.33 -16.84 5.88
N ALA A 128 5.10 -16.33 5.96
CA ALA A 128 4.58 -15.38 4.97
C ALA A 128 5.28 -14.03 5.10
N SER A 129 5.58 -13.36 3.97
CA SER A 129 6.08 -11.98 3.97
C SER A 129 4.97 -10.93 4.04
N ALA A 130 3.75 -11.31 3.65
CA ALA A 130 2.58 -10.44 3.65
C ALA A 130 1.29 -11.25 3.75
N LEU A 131 0.23 -10.61 4.21
CA LEU A 131 -1.11 -11.19 4.30
C LEU A 131 -2.08 -10.39 3.42
N LEU A 132 -2.76 -11.08 2.50
CA LEU A 132 -3.84 -10.53 1.68
C LEU A 132 -5.16 -11.18 2.10
N ILE A 133 -6.13 -10.38 2.56
CA ILE A 133 -7.43 -10.88 2.99
C ILE A 133 -8.47 -10.60 1.90
N ILE A 134 -9.03 -11.67 1.34
CA ILE A 134 -10.17 -11.59 0.43
C ILE A 134 -11.40 -11.22 1.24
N ASN A 135 -11.87 -9.99 1.04
CA ASN A 135 -13.13 -9.55 1.59
C ASN A 135 -14.28 -10.05 0.69
N ASN A 136 -15.12 -10.92 1.23
CA ASN A 136 -16.30 -11.48 0.55
C ASN A 136 -17.62 -10.98 1.18
N GLN A 137 -17.56 -9.94 2.01
CA GLN A 137 -18.72 -9.37 2.70
C GLN A 137 -18.84 -7.88 2.41
N THR A 138 -20.06 -7.34 2.56
CA THR A 138 -20.27 -5.89 2.53
C THR A 138 -19.63 -5.25 3.75
N GLY A 139 -18.88 -4.17 3.53
CA GLY A 139 -18.09 -3.50 4.56
C GLY A 139 -16.67 -4.05 4.68
N LEU A 140 -15.78 -3.27 5.32
CA LEU A 140 -14.37 -3.61 5.51
C LEU A 140 -14.16 -4.68 6.59
#